data_AF-A0A7C7M618-F1
#
_entry.id   AF-A0A7C7M618-F1
#
_cell.length_a   1.000
_cell.length_b   1.000
_cell.length_c   1.000
_cell.angle_alpha   90.00
_cell.angle_beta   90.00
_cell.angle_gamma   90.00
#
_symmetry.space_group_name_H-M   'P 1'
#
loop_
_entity.id
_entity.type
_entity.pdbx_description
1 polymer ?
#
loop_
_entity_poly.entity_id
_entity_poly.type
_entity_poly.pdbx_seq_one_letter_code
_entity_poly.pdbx_strand_id
1 'polypeptide(L)'
;MKQTLKTLIRNVKSINGNSLAEFATVTALMATLAATAAPKLSEMSEGAKAQKSVDELDKLVKQAGQFYQDTADNEGRGRFPGQDKYNQPVSGGSTVAANTVTPYAVTSTSISAHETAILGDIGATGTYITWKTANSGWISVFGIANSDFPA
;
A
#
# COMPACT_ATOMS: atom_id res chain seq x y z
N MET A 1 -40.28 -24.51 66.26
CA MET A 1 -41.31 -23.63 65.66
C MET A 1 -40.88 -22.95 64.37
N LYS A 2 -39.64 -22.45 64.23
CA LYS A 2 -39.18 -21.81 62.98
C LYS A 2 -39.08 -22.76 61.78
N GLN A 3 -38.71 -24.03 62.00
CA GLN A 3 -38.62 -25.02 60.92
C GLN A 3 -39.99 -25.48 60.41
N THR A 4 -40.95 -25.73 61.30
CA THR A 4 -42.32 -26.13 60.93
C THR A 4 -43.02 -25.05 60.11
N LEU A 5 -42.83 -23.77 60.48
CA LEU A 5 -43.38 -22.65 59.71
C LEU A 5 -42.71 -22.50 58.33
N LYS A 6 -41.40 -22.74 58.23
CA LYS A 6 -40.65 -22.67 56.97
C LYS A 6 -41.07 -23.77 55.99
N THR A 7 -41.42 -24.96 56.48
CA THR A 7 -41.91 -26.07 55.65
C THR A 7 -43.34 -25.83 55.17
N LEU A 8 -44.20 -25.28 56.03
CA LEU A 8 -45.57 -24.93 55.65
C LEU A 8 -45.59 -23.82 54.58
N ILE A 9 -44.77 -22.78 54.73
CA ILE A 9 -44.65 -21.70 53.73
C ILE A 9 -44.09 -22.23 52.39
N ARG A 10 -43.23 -23.25 52.40
CA ARG A 10 -42.71 -23.87 51.18
C ARG A 10 -43.74 -24.75 50.44
N ASN A 11 -44.72 -25.28 51.16
CA ASN A 11 -45.84 -26.03 50.59
C ASN A 11 -46.98 -25.10 50.11
N VAL A 12 -47.12 -23.92 50.71
CA VAL A 12 -48.07 -22.88 50.27
C VAL A 12 -47.50 -22.06 49.10
N LYS A 13 -46.18 -21.85 49.06
CA LYS A 13 -45.50 -21.21 47.94
C LYS A 13 -45.25 -22.25 46.85
N SER A 14 -46.10 -22.27 45.83
CA SER A 14 -45.85 -23.03 44.60
C SER A 14 -44.50 -22.61 44.02
N ILE A 15 -43.52 -23.52 44.09
CA ILE A 15 -42.25 -23.43 43.35
C ILE A 15 -42.34 -24.41 42.17
N ASN A 16 -43.47 -24.36 41.46
CA ASN A 16 -43.59 -25.03 40.18
C ASN A 16 -42.83 -24.17 39.17
N GLY A 17 -41.53 -24.43 39.03
CA GLY A 17 -40.78 -23.91 37.89
C GLY A 17 -41.37 -24.41 36.58
N ASN A 18 -41.00 -23.78 35.46
CA ASN A 18 -41.40 -24.23 34.12
C ASN A 18 -41.09 -25.72 33.98
N SER A 19 -42.06 -26.47 33.46
CA SER A 19 -41.91 -27.90 33.20
C SER A 19 -40.66 -28.17 32.36
N LEU A 20 -40.00 -29.30 32.59
CA LEU A 20 -38.88 -29.76 31.75
C LEU A 20 -39.28 -29.81 30.27
N ALA A 21 -40.56 -30.13 30.00
CA ALA A 21 -41.13 -30.07 28.67
C ALA A 21 -41.17 -28.65 28.11
N GLU A 22 -41.51 -27.64 28.92
CA GLU A 22 -41.56 -26.25 28.47
C GLU A 22 -40.15 -25.72 28.18
N PHE A 23 -39.15 -26.06 29.02
CA PHE A 23 -37.75 -25.73 28.73
C PHE A 23 -37.25 -26.40 27.44
N ALA A 24 -37.60 -27.68 27.22
CA ALA A 24 -37.25 -28.39 26.00
C ALA A 24 -37.91 -27.77 24.76
N THR A 25 -39.17 -27.35 24.85
CA THR A 25 -39.87 -26.71 23.72
C THR A 25 -39.27 -25.35 23.36
N VAL A 26 -38.91 -24.52 24.34
CA VAL A 26 -38.27 -23.23 24.07
C VAL A 26 -36.87 -23.44 23.50
N THR A 27 -36.10 -24.40 24.02
CA THR A 27 -34.78 -24.74 23.49
C THR A 27 -34.86 -25.28 22.07
N ALA A 28 -35.84 -26.15 21.79
CA ALA A 28 -36.09 -26.66 20.45
C ALA A 28 -36.50 -25.52 19.49
N LEU A 29 -37.41 -24.64 19.90
CA LEU A 29 -37.82 -23.48 19.09
C LEU A 29 -36.66 -22.53 18.81
N MET A 30 -35.84 -22.23 19.81
CA MET A 30 -34.65 -21.38 19.64
C MET A 30 -33.61 -22.05 18.76
N ALA A 31 -33.43 -23.37 18.86
CA ALA A 31 -32.54 -24.12 17.97
C ALA A 31 -33.04 -24.04 16.51
N THR A 32 -34.34 -24.20 16.26
CA THR A 32 -34.91 -24.10 14.91
C THR A 32 -34.82 -22.68 14.34
N LEU A 33 -35.12 -21.66 15.15
CA LEU A 33 -35.02 -20.26 14.75
C LEU A 33 -33.55 -19.88 14.48
N ALA A 34 -32.62 -20.29 15.33
CA ALA A 34 -31.19 -20.05 15.10
C ALA A 34 -30.68 -20.78 13.86
N ALA A 35 -31.08 -22.04 13.65
CA ALA A 35 -30.68 -22.83 12.49
C ALA A 35 -31.20 -22.23 11.17
N THR A 36 -32.43 -21.68 11.16
CA THR A 36 -33.02 -21.05 9.97
C THR A 36 -32.53 -19.61 9.75
N ALA A 37 -32.18 -18.88 10.81
CA ALA A 37 -31.67 -17.51 10.73
C ALA A 37 -30.17 -17.45 10.41
N ALA A 38 -29.37 -18.45 10.81
CA ALA A 38 -27.92 -18.46 10.62
C ALA A 38 -27.48 -18.31 9.15
N PRO A 39 -28.09 -18.99 8.15
CA PRO A 39 -27.75 -18.79 6.75
C PRO A 39 -28.01 -17.35 6.28
N LYS A 40 -29.14 -16.77 6.65
CA LYS A 40 -29.52 -15.41 6.23
C LYS A 40 -28.68 -14.33 6.92
N LEU A 41 -28.33 -14.51 8.19
CA LEU A 41 -27.40 -13.64 8.90
C LEU A 41 -25.97 -13.78 8.34
N SER A 42 -25.57 -14.98 7.92
CA SER A 42 -24.29 -15.21 7.25
C SER A 42 -24.23 -14.48 5.90
N GLU A 43 -25.28 -14.62 5.07
CA GLU A 43 -25.41 -13.91 3.80
C GLU A 43 -25.40 -12.38 3.98
N MET A 44 -26.15 -11.88 4.97
CA MET A 44 -26.17 -10.45 5.31
C MET A 44 -24.80 -9.95 5.81
N SER A 45 -24.10 -10.76 6.60
CA SER A 45 -22.74 -10.45 7.06
C SER A 45 -21.73 -10.44 5.92
N GLU A 46 -21.85 -11.36 4.97
CA GLU A 46 -20.98 -11.41 3.79
C GLU A 46 -21.24 -10.24 2.84
N GLY A 47 -22.50 -9.89 2.59
CA GLY A 47 -22.87 -8.69 1.85
C GLY A 47 -22.34 -7.40 2.49
N ALA A 48 -22.43 -7.28 3.83
CA ALA A 48 -21.89 -6.14 4.55
C ALA A 48 -20.35 -6.05 4.47
N LYS A 49 -19.65 -7.20 4.52
CA LYS A 49 -18.19 -7.23 4.31
C LYS A 49 -17.83 -6.79 2.89
N ALA A 50 -18.52 -7.32 1.88
CA ALA A 50 -18.29 -6.95 0.49
C ALA A 50 -18.51 -5.44 0.27
N GLN A 51 -19.60 -4.89 0.81
CA GLN A 51 -19.90 -3.45 0.72
C GLN A 51 -18.80 -2.61 1.39
N LYS A 52 -18.38 -3.01 2.61
CA LYS A 52 -17.29 -2.32 3.31
C LYS A 52 -15.98 -2.37 2.54
N SER A 53 -15.63 -3.51 1.92
CA SER A 53 -14.45 -3.62 1.07
C SER A 53 -14.52 -2.69 -0.13
N VAL A 54 -15.68 -2.57 -0.79
CA VAL A 54 -15.86 -1.61 -1.90
C VAL A 54 -15.69 -0.17 -1.42
N ASP A 55 -16.25 0.19 -0.26
CA ASP A 55 -16.12 1.53 0.31
C ASP A 55 -14.65 1.86 0.70
N GLU A 56 -13.91 0.87 1.20
CA GLU A 56 -12.48 1.02 1.50
C GLU A 56 -11.65 1.17 0.23
N LEU A 57 -11.97 0.43 -0.84
CA LEU A 57 -11.32 0.59 -2.15
C LEU A 57 -11.57 1.99 -2.73
N ASP A 58 -12.80 2.52 -2.64
CA ASP A 58 -13.12 3.88 -3.10
C ASP A 58 -12.33 4.95 -2.34
N LYS A 59 -12.18 4.78 -1.02
CA LYS A 59 -11.30 5.65 -0.21
C LYS A 59 -9.85 5.59 -0.68
N LEU A 60 -9.35 4.39 -0.99
CA LEU A 60 -7.97 4.18 -1.43
C LEU A 60 -7.71 4.86 -2.78
N VAL A 61 -8.65 4.74 -3.73
CA VAL A 61 -8.57 5.41 -5.04
C VAL A 61 -8.54 6.93 -4.88
N LYS A 62 -9.41 7.49 -4.01
CA LYS A 62 -9.42 8.94 -3.74
C LYS A 62 -8.12 9.42 -3.11
N GLN A 63 -7.61 8.69 -2.12
CA GLN A 63 -6.34 9.01 -1.47
C GLN A 63 -5.17 8.91 -2.44
N ALA A 64 -5.13 7.90 -3.31
CA ALA A 64 -4.11 7.78 -4.35
C ALA A 64 -4.17 8.96 -5.32
N GLY A 65 -5.37 9.36 -5.76
CA GLY A 65 -5.54 10.54 -6.61
C GLY A 65 -5.05 11.83 -5.94
N GLN A 66 -5.37 12.03 -4.66
CA GLN A 66 -4.87 13.16 -3.88
C GLN A 66 -3.34 13.14 -3.75
N PHE A 67 -2.75 11.98 -3.44
CA PHE A 67 -1.30 11.81 -3.37
C PHE A 67 -0.61 12.22 -4.67
N TYR A 68 -1.11 11.78 -5.84
CA TYR A 68 -0.52 12.18 -7.12
C TYR A 68 -0.67 13.68 -7.39
N GLN A 69 -1.76 14.31 -6.99
CA GLN A 69 -1.94 15.76 -7.14
C GLN A 69 -1.00 16.54 -6.20
N ASP A 70 -0.93 16.17 -4.92
CA ASP A 70 -0.05 16.80 -3.94
C ASP A 70 1.42 16.64 -4.36
N THR A 71 1.81 15.46 -4.83
CA THR A 71 3.17 15.25 -5.35
C THR A 71 3.41 16.03 -6.64
N ALA A 72 2.43 16.14 -7.53
CA ALA A 72 2.57 16.95 -8.74
C ALA A 72 2.69 18.46 -8.44
N ASP A 73 2.07 18.95 -7.36
CA ASP A 73 2.20 20.33 -6.89
C ASP A 73 3.56 20.59 -6.21
N ASN A 74 4.05 19.64 -5.40
CA ASN A 74 5.34 19.76 -4.70
C ASN A 74 6.56 19.48 -5.60
N GLU A 75 6.54 18.42 -6.40
CA GLU A 75 7.66 17.96 -7.25
C GLU A 75 7.57 18.44 -8.71
N GLY A 76 6.40 18.98 -9.10
CA GLY A 76 6.10 19.48 -10.43
C GLY A 76 5.47 18.43 -11.35
N ARG A 77 4.45 18.85 -12.13
CA ARG A 77 3.71 17.97 -13.06
C ARG A 77 4.62 17.30 -14.10
N GLY A 78 4.28 16.07 -14.47
CA GLY A 78 4.91 15.34 -15.59
C GLY A 78 6.00 14.33 -15.19
N ARG A 79 6.03 13.89 -13.94
CA ARG A 79 6.90 12.81 -13.45
C ARG A 79 6.15 11.91 -12.48
N PHE A 80 6.67 10.70 -12.25
CA PHE A 80 6.18 9.88 -11.15
C PHE A 80 6.70 10.42 -9.81
N PRO A 81 5.92 10.27 -8.72
CA PRO A 81 6.36 10.60 -7.36
C PRO A 81 7.74 10.03 -7.03
N GLY A 82 8.64 10.87 -6.50
CA GLY A 82 10.00 10.47 -6.10
C GLY A 82 11.00 10.32 -7.25
N GLN A 83 10.64 10.73 -8.48
CA GLN A 83 11.54 10.70 -9.63
C GLN A 83 12.29 12.04 -9.79
N ASP A 84 13.59 11.99 -10.04
CA ASP A 84 14.37 13.18 -10.42
C ASP A 84 13.93 13.76 -11.78
N LYS A 85 14.16 15.06 -11.98
CA LYS A 85 13.66 15.76 -13.17
C LYS A 85 14.46 15.30 -14.40
N TYR A 86 13.81 15.18 -15.56
CA TYR A 86 14.46 14.82 -16.83
C TYR A 86 15.62 15.75 -17.24
N ASN A 87 15.69 16.95 -16.66
CA ASN A 87 16.75 17.92 -16.93
C ASN A 87 17.91 17.86 -15.93
N GLN A 88 17.86 16.95 -14.96
CA GLN A 88 18.97 16.68 -14.06
C GLN A 88 19.79 15.51 -14.59
N PRO A 89 21.13 15.59 -14.58
CA PRO A 89 21.97 14.48 -14.98
C PRO A 89 21.78 13.32 -13.99
N VAL A 90 21.52 12.13 -14.54
CA VAL A 90 21.35 10.88 -13.76
C VAL A 90 22.59 10.57 -12.92
N SER A 91 23.77 11.07 -13.32
CA SER A 91 25.08 10.79 -12.72
C SER A 91 25.45 11.60 -11.47
N GLY A 92 24.51 12.28 -10.79
CA GLY A 92 24.83 13.16 -9.67
C GLY A 92 25.73 14.36 -10.03
N GLY A 93 25.88 14.63 -11.33
CA GLY A 93 26.66 15.75 -11.86
C GLY A 93 25.96 17.09 -11.63
N SER A 94 26.72 18.18 -11.68
CA SER A 94 26.20 19.54 -11.46
C SER A 94 25.00 19.83 -12.36
N THR A 95 23.96 20.40 -11.76
CA THR A 95 22.69 20.71 -12.42
C THR A 95 22.94 21.61 -13.63
N VAL A 96 22.55 21.17 -14.83
CA VAL A 96 22.45 22.13 -15.94
C VAL A 96 21.26 23.00 -15.61
N ALA A 97 21.51 24.28 -15.31
CA ALA A 97 20.48 25.22 -14.91
C ALA A 97 19.27 25.10 -15.84
N ALA A 98 18.08 24.99 -15.24
CA ALA A 98 16.79 24.74 -15.90
C ALA A 98 16.30 25.93 -16.75
N ASN A 99 17.16 26.50 -17.60
CA ASN A 99 16.86 27.44 -18.67
C ASN A 99 18.09 27.73 -19.56
N THR A 100 19.25 27.11 -19.31
CA THR A 100 20.39 27.24 -20.21
C THR A 100 20.18 26.24 -21.35
N VAL A 101 19.42 26.67 -22.36
CA VAL A 101 19.57 26.09 -23.69
C VAL A 101 21.01 26.39 -24.10
N THR A 102 21.93 25.46 -23.85
CA THR A 102 23.27 25.54 -24.44
C THR A 102 23.05 25.49 -25.95
N PRO A 103 23.34 26.58 -26.70
CA PRO A 103 23.07 26.62 -28.13
C PRO A 103 23.74 25.43 -28.82
N TYR A 104 23.09 24.87 -29.83
CA TYR A 104 23.61 23.74 -30.63
C TYR A 104 25.05 23.96 -31.14
N ALA A 105 25.52 25.20 -31.28
CA ALA A 105 26.90 25.53 -31.62
C ALA A 105 27.95 25.20 -30.52
N VAL A 106 27.55 25.16 -29.25
CA VAL A 106 28.40 24.64 -28.14
C VAL A 106 28.37 23.12 -28.13
N THR A 107 27.32 22.51 -28.71
CA THR A 107 27.20 21.04 -28.78
C THR A 107 28.12 20.40 -29.80
N SER A 108 28.49 21.03 -30.92
CA SER A 108 29.43 20.38 -31.86
C SER A 108 30.83 20.22 -31.27
N THR A 109 31.37 21.25 -30.60
CA THR A 109 32.67 21.17 -29.92
C THR A 109 32.62 20.22 -28.71
N SER A 110 31.51 20.20 -27.98
CA SER A 110 31.33 19.26 -26.86
C SER A 110 31.06 17.82 -27.34
N ILE A 111 30.38 17.62 -28.47
CA ILE A 111 30.18 16.33 -29.12
C ILE A 111 31.52 15.80 -29.61
N SER A 112 32.34 16.61 -30.29
CA SER A 112 33.66 16.18 -30.75
C SER A 112 34.62 15.90 -29.58
N ALA A 113 34.56 16.69 -28.50
CA ALA A 113 35.31 16.41 -27.28
C ALA A 113 34.82 15.12 -26.58
N HIS A 114 33.51 14.90 -26.53
CA HIS A 114 32.90 13.71 -25.95
C HIS A 114 33.18 12.46 -26.80
N GLU A 115 33.10 12.56 -28.12
CA GLU A 115 33.46 11.52 -29.07
C GLU A 115 34.95 11.16 -28.94
N THR A 116 35.82 12.16 -28.82
CA THR A 116 37.26 11.96 -28.55
C THR A 116 37.50 11.27 -27.21
N ALA A 117 36.75 11.64 -26.16
CA ALA A 117 36.84 11.01 -24.85
C ALA A 117 36.37 9.54 -24.88
N ILE A 118 35.25 9.26 -25.56
CA ILE A 118 34.74 7.90 -25.78
C ILE A 118 35.75 7.07 -26.57
N LEU A 119 36.29 7.60 -27.67
CA LEU A 119 37.32 6.92 -28.48
C LEU A 119 38.60 6.67 -27.66
N GLY A 120 38.96 7.56 -26.74
CA GLY A 120 40.07 7.38 -25.81
C GLY A 120 39.82 6.31 -24.73
N ASP A 121 38.57 6.16 -24.31
CA ASP A 121 38.16 5.15 -23.33
C ASP A 121 38.05 3.75 -23.97
N ILE A 122 37.38 3.67 -25.12
CA ILE A 122 37.19 2.46 -25.92
C ILE A 122 38.51 1.99 -26.57
N GLY A 123 39.48 2.91 -26.77
CA GLY A 123 40.71 2.67 -27.50
C GLY A 123 40.52 2.79 -29.01
N ALA A 124 41.57 3.21 -29.72
CA ALA A 124 41.54 3.54 -31.16
C ALA A 124 41.05 2.42 -32.10
N THR A 125 40.87 1.19 -31.58
CA THR A 125 40.43 0.00 -32.31
C THR A 125 39.18 -0.66 -31.72
N GLY A 126 38.43 -0.02 -30.82
CA GLY A 126 37.19 -0.62 -30.28
C GLY A 126 37.41 -1.63 -29.15
N THR A 127 38.62 -1.73 -28.61
CA THR A 127 39.02 -2.81 -27.70
C THR A 127 38.88 -2.39 -26.25
N TYR A 128 37.65 -2.40 -25.75
CA TYR A 128 37.36 -2.18 -24.33
C TYR A 128 37.55 -3.48 -23.55
N ILE A 129 38.76 -3.72 -23.07
CA ILE A 129 39.13 -4.96 -22.35
C ILE A 129 39.41 -4.74 -20.85
N THR A 130 39.52 -3.48 -20.41
CA THR A 130 39.74 -3.15 -19.00
C THR A 130 39.05 -1.83 -18.66
N TRP A 131 38.41 -1.78 -17.48
CA TRP A 131 37.91 -0.53 -16.92
C TRP A 131 39.09 0.36 -16.54
N LYS A 132 39.11 1.62 -17.01
CA LYS A 132 40.19 2.58 -16.69
C LYS A 132 40.22 2.95 -15.20
N THR A 133 39.06 2.93 -14.55
CA THR A 133 38.86 3.22 -13.12
C THR A 133 37.63 2.46 -12.59
N ALA A 134 37.48 2.36 -11.26
CA ALA A 134 36.25 1.87 -10.66
C ALA A 134 35.11 2.86 -10.99
N ASN A 135 34.24 2.50 -11.93
CA ASN A 135 33.10 3.32 -12.31
C ASN A 135 31.88 2.92 -11.46
N SER A 136 31.54 3.75 -10.45
CA SER A 136 30.32 3.59 -9.65
C SER A 136 29.09 4.25 -10.28
N GLY A 137 29.16 4.73 -11.53
CA GLY A 137 28.11 5.52 -12.17
C GLY A 137 26.78 4.79 -12.47
N TRP A 138 26.62 3.55 -12.02
CA TRP A 138 25.35 2.83 -12.08
C TRP A 138 24.42 3.35 -10.98
N ILE A 139 23.51 4.24 -11.34
CA ILE A 139 22.60 4.87 -10.38
C ILE A 139 21.22 4.23 -10.53
N SER A 140 20.67 3.78 -9.41
CA SER A 140 19.36 3.15 -9.37
C SER A 140 18.26 4.10 -9.84
N VAL A 141 17.44 3.66 -10.79
CA VAL A 141 16.25 4.40 -11.27
C VAL A 141 15.16 4.51 -10.21
N PHE A 142 15.30 3.81 -9.08
CA PHE A 142 14.39 3.84 -7.94
C PHE A 142 14.82 4.82 -6.84
N GLY A 143 15.81 5.66 -7.12
CA GLY A 143 16.23 6.76 -6.25
C GLY A 143 17.38 6.41 -5.29
N ILE A 144 17.91 7.46 -4.66
CA ILE A 144 19.11 7.43 -3.80
C ILE A 144 18.89 6.83 -2.40
N ALA A 145 17.62 6.65 -2.00
CA ALA A 145 17.25 6.08 -0.71
C ALA A 145 17.19 4.53 -0.72
N ASN A 146 17.39 3.91 -1.89
CA ASN A 146 17.44 2.46 -2.04
C ASN A 146 18.76 1.92 -1.47
N SER A 147 18.71 0.81 -0.72
CA SER A 147 19.89 0.14 -0.17
C SER A 147 20.91 -0.31 -1.22
N ASP A 148 20.45 -0.51 -2.45
CA ASP A 148 21.25 -0.95 -3.59
C ASP A 148 21.87 0.24 -4.35
N PHE A 149 21.67 1.47 -3.87
CA PHE A 149 22.33 2.65 -4.42
C PHE A 149 23.82 2.59 -4.09
N PRO A 150 24.72 2.55 -5.10
CA PRO A 150 26.15 2.52 -4.82
C PRO A 150 26.59 3.83 -4.16
N ALA A 151 27.36 3.70 -3.08
CA ALA A 151 27.91 4.82 -2.32
C ALA A 151 28.86 5.71 -3.14
#